data_AF-E8LTU1-F1
#
_entry.id   AF-E8LTU1-F1
#
_cell.length_a   1.000
_cell.length_b   1.000
_cell.length_c   1.000
_cell.angle_alpha   90.00
_cell.angle_beta   90.00
_cell.angle_gamma   90.00
#
_symmetry.space_group_name_H-M   'P 1'
#
loop_
_entity.id
_entity.type
_entity.pdbx_description
1 polymer ?
#
loop_
_entity_poly.entity_id
_entity_poly.type
_entity_poly.pdbx_seq_one_letter_code
_entity_poly.pdbx_strand_id
1 'polypeptide(L)'
;FQLEVIHHAGFSSTFSRQLSYLQFYRKSNRWYEYDLLATDTLLLYMSYAEVAKTRGQDWFFERKMPRTLPLPPNSSLIATHRAIAQQQLGELIDAYTPDSSGYMDLVDTYLHMVKYQKLNTPLYSQTGLAKVGDKLEQRDVLLQRLEIVDVNLLDVRKDVSWYDRTLETAVKQFQRLHGLEADGIIGPETIKWINLPIEKRLAILAINAERNRYWPVQRDTIIVVNVPSFQMKYWNSGQEVFQSKVVVGKKARPTPVMMTKLDSLILNPTWNVPWKIMVEDIIPKVKQDREYLARQNIMIIPKWGSQEVINPDEIDWDNLNPHQFPYRMTQLSGQANALGLYKFNTPNRRAIYLHDTPSKGLFDETQRAFSSGCIRVENADVFADTLLQTQGLVIEQEEQVSPTPNQAIPLKSRIPVHIIYQTAWYEEGNVHYREDIYRLDRFRYTKG
;
A
#
# COMPACT_ATOMS: atom_id res chain seq x y z
N PHE A 1 -16.84 8.53 18.89
CA PHE A 1 -16.07 8.65 17.64
C PHE A 1 -15.87 7.32 16.91
N GLN A 2 -15.71 6.16 17.59
CA GLN A 2 -15.50 4.85 16.91
C GLN A 2 -16.48 4.57 15.75
N LEU A 3 -17.78 4.74 16.00
CA LEU A 3 -18.79 4.56 14.95
C LEU A 3 -18.68 5.59 13.81
N GLU A 4 -18.20 6.80 14.08
CA GLU A 4 -17.99 7.84 13.06
C GLU A 4 -16.78 7.50 12.18
N VAL A 5 -15.69 6.98 12.78
CA VAL A 5 -14.54 6.44 12.04
C VAL A 5 -15.02 5.32 11.13
N ILE A 6 -15.72 4.31 11.65
CA ILE A 6 -16.26 3.21 10.84
C ILE A 6 -17.21 3.71 9.75
N HIS A 7 -18.02 4.74 10.05
CA HIS A 7 -18.92 5.35 9.07
C HIS A 7 -18.15 6.00 7.92
N HIS A 8 -17.15 6.84 8.19
CA HIS A 8 -16.33 7.49 7.16
C HIS A 8 -15.45 6.49 6.40
N ALA A 9 -15.02 5.40 7.04
CA ALA A 9 -14.31 4.31 6.37
C ALA A 9 -15.17 3.61 5.29
N GLY A 10 -16.51 3.66 5.41
CA GLY A 10 -17.43 3.33 4.32
C GLY A 10 -17.54 1.84 3.96
N PHE A 11 -16.91 0.94 4.72
CA PHE A 11 -16.96 -0.51 4.49
C PHE A 11 -18.20 -1.19 5.07
N SER A 12 -18.97 -0.52 5.93
CA SER A 12 -20.16 -1.09 6.59
C SER A 12 -21.38 -0.16 6.52
N SER A 13 -22.40 -0.59 5.77
CA SER A 13 -23.71 0.09 5.78
C SER A 13 -24.45 -0.11 7.10
N THR A 14 -24.21 -1.24 7.80
CA THR A 14 -24.88 -1.54 9.08
C THR A 14 -24.46 -0.55 10.15
N PHE A 15 -23.16 -0.31 10.34
CA PHE A 15 -22.68 0.67 11.33
C PHE A 15 -23.11 2.09 10.99
N SER A 16 -23.10 2.46 9.70
CA SER A 16 -23.62 3.76 9.25
C SER A 16 -25.10 3.95 9.63
N ARG A 17 -25.91 2.90 9.47
CA ARG A 17 -27.32 2.88 9.88
C ARG A 17 -27.46 2.99 11.40
N GLN A 18 -26.70 2.21 12.18
CA GLN A 18 -26.71 2.28 13.64
C GLN A 18 -26.37 3.69 14.14
N LEU A 19 -25.29 4.28 13.63
CA LEU A 19 -24.87 5.64 13.98
C LEU A 19 -25.99 6.66 13.71
N SER A 20 -26.62 6.60 12.54
CA SER A 20 -27.71 7.51 12.18
C SER A 20 -28.90 7.39 13.13
N TYR A 21 -29.31 6.18 13.51
CA TYR A 21 -30.42 5.98 14.44
C TYR A 21 -30.06 6.37 15.88
N LEU A 22 -28.85 6.07 16.34
CA LEU A 22 -28.35 6.51 17.65
C LEU A 22 -28.36 8.03 17.76
N GLN A 23 -27.88 8.73 16.73
CA GLN A 23 -27.93 10.20 16.66
C GLN A 23 -29.37 10.72 16.65
N PHE A 24 -30.28 10.07 15.90
CA PHE A 24 -31.69 10.41 15.86
C PHE A 24 -32.35 10.26 17.24
N TYR A 25 -32.25 9.09 17.87
CA TYR A 25 -32.86 8.83 19.18
C TYR A 25 -32.31 9.77 20.26
N ARG A 26 -31.00 10.04 20.25
CA ARG A 26 -30.39 11.02 21.15
C ARG A 26 -30.95 12.43 20.94
N LYS A 27 -31.07 12.89 19.69
CA LYS A 27 -31.64 14.21 19.36
C LYS A 27 -33.13 14.32 19.71
N SER A 28 -33.85 13.20 19.68
CA SER A 28 -35.28 13.12 19.99
C SER A 28 -35.58 12.75 21.44
N ASN A 29 -34.58 12.68 22.33
CA ASN A 29 -34.73 12.26 23.75
C ASN A 29 -35.39 10.89 23.94
N ARG A 30 -35.22 9.96 22.99
CA ARG A 30 -35.76 8.59 23.02
C ARG A 30 -34.76 7.63 23.66
N TRP A 31 -34.59 7.74 24.97
CA TRP A 31 -33.50 7.08 25.69
C TRP A 31 -33.64 5.55 25.79
N TYR A 32 -34.86 5.01 25.84
CA TYR A 32 -35.08 3.56 25.86
C TYR A 32 -34.61 2.91 24.55
N GLU A 33 -35.04 3.48 23.41
CA GLU A 33 -34.63 3.00 22.09
C GLU A 33 -33.15 3.26 21.82
N TYR A 34 -32.61 4.36 22.34
CA TYR A 34 -31.17 4.63 22.29
C TYR A 34 -30.38 3.55 23.04
N ASP A 35 -30.78 3.22 24.27
CA ASP A 35 -30.06 2.25 25.12
C ASP A 35 -30.08 0.84 24.52
N LEU A 36 -31.24 0.40 24.02
CA LEU A 36 -31.39 -0.88 23.34
C LEU A 36 -30.50 -0.94 22.08
N LEU A 37 -30.51 0.12 21.28
CA LEU A 37 -29.71 0.19 20.06
C LEU A 37 -28.21 0.31 20.35
N ALA A 38 -27.83 1.04 21.39
CA ALA A 38 -26.44 1.21 21.80
C ALA A 38 -25.86 -0.13 22.26
N THR A 39 -26.65 -0.91 23.02
CA THR A 39 -26.28 -2.27 23.44
C THR A 39 -26.11 -3.20 22.23
N ASP A 40 -27.09 -3.24 21.32
CA ASP A 40 -26.99 -4.02 20.07
C ASP A 40 -25.75 -3.60 19.24
N THR A 41 -25.51 -2.30 19.14
CA THR A 41 -24.36 -1.75 18.40
C THR A 41 -23.03 -2.10 19.06
N LEU A 42 -22.95 -2.11 20.40
CA LEU A 42 -21.76 -2.53 21.14
C LEU A 42 -21.44 -4.01 20.86
N LEU A 43 -22.43 -4.89 20.93
CA LEU A 43 -22.24 -6.31 20.63
C LEU A 43 -21.83 -6.55 19.18
N LEU A 44 -22.43 -5.81 18.24
CA LEU A 44 -22.03 -5.82 16.83
C LEU A 44 -20.58 -5.33 16.65
N TYR A 45 -20.18 -4.26 17.35
CA TYR A 45 -18.82 -3.71 17.31
C TYR A 45 -17.79 -4.71 17.82
N MET A 46 -18.05 -5.39 18.93
CA MET A 46 -17.15 -6.42 19.48
C MET A 46 -17.00 -7.60 18.52
N SER A 47 -18.11 -8.08 17.94
CA SER A 47 -18.06 -9.13 16.91
C SER A 47 -17.26 -8.69 15.69
N TYR A 48 -17.50 -7.46 15.22
CA TYR A 48 -16.74 -6.86 14.12
C TYR A 48 -15.24 -6.85 14.44
N ALA A 49 -14.84 -6.30 15.58
CA ALA A 49 -13.45 -6.12 15.96
C ALA A 49 -12.69 -7.46 16.02
N GLU A 50 -13.33 -8.54 16.49
CA GLU A 50 -12.72 -9.87 16.50
C GLU A 50 -12.61 -10.48 15.10
N VAL A 51 -13.70 -10.44 14.33
CA VAL A 51 -13.72 -11.09 13.00
C VAL A 51 -12.84 -10.32 12.01
N ALA A 52 -12.72 -9.00 12.13
CA ALA A 52 -11.88 -8.16 11.28
C ALA A 52 -10.39 -8.55 11.32
N LYS A 53 -9.90 -9.13 12.43
CA LYS A 53 -8.52 -9.65 12.52
C LYS A 53 -8.21 -10.71 11.45
N THR A 54 -9.22 -11.44 10.99
CA THR A 54 -9.07 -12.52 9.99
C THR A 54 -9.75 -12.21 8.65
N ARG A 55 -10.85 -11.44 8.66
CA ARG A 55 -11.65 -11.08 7.47
C ARG A 55 -11.42 -9.65 6.98
N GLY A 56 -10.62 -8.86 7.68
CA GLY A 56 -10.37 -7.45 7.35
C GLY A 56 -9.86 -7.25 5.93
N GLN A 57 -9.00 -8.15 5.43
CA GLN A 57 -8.55 -8.08 4.02
C GLN A 57 -9.72 -8.04 3.03
N ASP A 58 -10.71 -8.91 3.23
CA ASP A 58 -11.89 -8.99 2.37
C ASP A 58 -12.73 -7.71 2.51
N TRP A 59 -12.95 -7.27 3.75
CA TRP A 59 -13.84 -6.16 4.07
C TRP A 59 -13.28 -4.78 3.76
N PHE A 60 -11.97 -4.60 3.76
CA PHE A 60 -11.32 -3.30 3.56
C PHE A 60 -10.80 -3.09 2.13
N PHE A 61 -10.72 -4.16 1.32
CA PHE A 61 -10.13 -4.10 -0.01
C PHE A 61 -10.98 -4.75 -1.12
N GLU A 62 -11.81 -5.74 -0.81
CA GLU A 62 -12.51 -6.53 -1.85
C GLU A 62 -14.01 -6.23 -1.89
N ARG A 63 -14.69 -6.25 -0.75
CA ARG A 63 -16.14 -6.02 -0.67
C ARG A 63 -16.54 -5.43 0.68
N LYS A 64 -17.76 -4.88 0.75
CA LYS A 64 -18.31 -4.37 2.01
C LYS A 64 -18.57 -5.51 3.00
N MET A 65 -18.44 -5.20 4.29
CA MET A 65 -18.77 -6.10 5.39
C MET A 65 -20.23 -6.58 5.25
N PRO A 66 -20.52 -7.88 5.46
CA PRO A 66 -21.88 -8.39 5.42
C PRO A 66 -22.74 -7.70 6.49
N ARG A 67 -24.06 -7.70 6.26
CA ARG A 67 -25.00 -7.06 7.19
C ARG A 67 -25.06 -7.77 8.54
N THR A 68 -24.84 -9.08 8.54
CA THR A 68 -24.88 -9.94 9.72
C THR A 68 -23.47 -10.44 10.02
N LEU A 69 -23.12 -10.41 11.31
CA LEU A 69 -21.90 -10.98 11.85
C LEU A 69 -22.26 -12.10 12.83
N PRO A 70 -21.34 -13.05 13.10
CA PRO A 70 -21.53 -14.01 14.17
C PRO A 70 -21.73 -13.30 15.52
N LEU A 71 -22.29 -13.99 16.50
CA LEU A 71 -22.33 -13.46 17.87
C LEU A 71 -20.90 -13.26 18.39
N PRO A 72 -20.67 -12.23 19.21
CA PRO A 72 -19.38 -12.07 19.89
C PRO A 72 -19.13 -13.29 20.80
N PRO A 73 -17.87 -13.66 21.05
CA PRO A 73 -17.55 -14.81 21.89
C PRO A 73 -18.09 -14.61 23.33
N ASN A 74 -18.35 -15.69 24.05
CA ASN A 74 -18.87 -15.61 25.42
C ASN A 74 -17.99 -14.77 26.35
N SER A 75 -16.67 -14.75 26.12
CA SER A 75 -15.73 -13.89 26.84
C SER A 75 -16.05 -12.41 26.68
N SER A 76 -16.43 -11.97 25.48
CA SER A 76 -16.91 -10.60 25.21
C SER A 76 -18.17 -10.29 25.99
N LEU A 77 -19.15 -11.19 26.02
CA LEU A 77 -20.40 -10.98 26.77
C LEU A 77 -20.12 -10.82 28.28
N ILE A 78 -19.24 -11.67 28.83
CA ILE A 78 -18.80 -11.57 30.24
C ILE A 78 -18.09 -10.24 30.49
N ALA A 79 -17.21 -9.81 29.57
CA ALA A 79 -16.52 -8.53 29.66
C ALA A 79 -17.50 -7.35 29.63
N THR A 80 -18.55 -7.41 28.79
CA THR A 80 -19.63 -6.40 28.77
C THR A 80 -20.37 -6.33 30.09
N HIS A 81 -20.79 -7.46 30.66
CA HIS A 81 -21.47 -7.47 31.96
C HIS A 81 -20.59 -6.89 33.08
N ARG A 82 -19.29 -7.25 33.09
CA ARG A 82 -18.34 -6.70 34.07
C ARG A 82 -18.15 -5.20 33.87
N ALA A 83 -17.97 -4.74 32.63
CA ALA A 83 -17.79 -3.33 32.32
C ALA A 83 -19.01 -2.50 32.71
N ILE A 84 -20.24 -3.00 32.50
CA ILE A 84 -21.46 -2.33 32.97
C ILE A 84 -21.47 -2.24 34.50
N ALA A 85 -21.22 -3.36 35.19
CA ALA A 85 -21.23 -3.41 36.66
C ALA A 85 -20.18 -2.49 37.30
N GLN A 86 -19.06 -2.27 36.61
CA GLN A 86 -17.93 -1.46 37.09
C GLN A 86 -17.91 -0.05 36.49
N GLN A 87 -18.88 0.32 35.64
CA GLN A 87 -18.93 1.59 34.92
C GLN A 87 -17.70 1.84 34.00
N GLN A 88 -17.17 0.77 33.40
CA GLN A 88 -15.96 0.74 32.57
C GLN A 88 -16.24 0.45 31.08
N LEU A 89 -17.36 0.94 30.55
CA LEU A 89 -17.73 0.70 29.15
C LEU A 89 -16.76 1.39 28.17
N GLY A 90 -16.12 2.49 28.56
CA GLY A 90 -15.13 3.18 27.74
C GLY A 90 -13.88 2.32 27.53
N GLU A 91 -13.32 1.81 28.63
CA GLU A 91 -12.16 0.93 28.63
C GLU A 91 -12.43 -0.37 27.86
N LEU A 92 -13.65 -0.90 27.95
CA LEU A 92 -14.06 -2.04 27.14
C LEU A 92 -14.01 -1.71 25.65
N ILE A 93 -14.57 -0.57 25.23
CA ILE A 93 -14.56 -0.17 23.80
C ILE A 93 -13.13 0.02 23.29
N ASP A 94 -12.27 0.63 24.10
CA ASP A 94 -10.87 0.89 23.77
C ASP A 94 -10.09 -0.42 23.61
N ALA A 95 -10.36 -1.43 24.44
CA ALA A 95 -9.78 -2.77 24.30
C ALA A 95 -10.14 -3.50 22.99
N TYR A 96 -11.17 -3.04 22.27
CA TYR A 96 -11.55 -3.55 20.94
C TYR A 96 -11.05 -2.69 19.78
N THR A 97 -10.27 -1.64 20.05
CA THR A 97 -9.59 -0.86 19.00
C THR A 97 -8.36 -1.62 18.48
N PRO A 98 -7.77 -1.24 17.32
CA PRO A 98 -6.54 -1.85 16.83
C PRO A 98 -5.35 -1.57 17.77
N ASP A 99 -4.63 -2.61 18.16
CA ASP A 99 -3.50 -2.56 19.12
C ASP A 99 -2.18 -1.98 18.55
N SER A 100 -2.26 -1.01 17.62
CA SER A 100 -1.08 -0.40 17.00
C SER A 100 -0.95 1.07 17.40
N SER A 101 0.27 1.54 17.70
CA SER A 101 0.52 2.98 17.94
C SER A 101 -0.02 3.85 16.81
N GLY A 102 0.24 3.45 15.56
CA GLY A 102 -0.24 4.17 14.38
C GLY A 102 -1.76 4.22 14.20
N TYR A 103 -2.55 3.45 14.97
CA TYR A 103 -4.00 3.61 14.98
C TYR A 103 -4.42 4.87 15.75
N MET A 104 -3.92 5.04 16.97
CA MET A 104 -4.31 6.17 17.82
C MET A 104 -3.87 7.49 17.18
N ASP A 105 -2.67 7.55 16.61
CA ASP A 105 -2.18 8.75 15.92
C ASP A 105 -3.08 9.16 14.73
N LEU A 106 -3.58 8.17 13.97
CA LEU A 106 -4.52 8.42 12.87
C LEU A 106 -5.89 8.86 13.38
N VAL A 107 -6.35 8.30 14.50
CA VAL A 107 -7.61 8.72 15.16
C VAL A 107 -7.49 10.14 15.68
N ASP A 108 -6.38 10.51 16.31
CA ASP A 108 -6.16 11.85 16.82
C ASP A 108 -6.11 12.88 15.68
N THR A 109 -5.42 12.54 14.58
CA THR A 109 -5.44 13.35 13.35
C THR A 109 -6.84 13.48 12.77
N TYR A 110 -7.60 12.38 12.75
CA TYR A 110 -8.99 12.38 12.32
C TYR A 110 -9.85 13.30 13.19
N LEU A 111 -9.72 13.23 14.53
CA LEU A 111 -10.46 14.06 15.47
C LEU A 111 -10.06 15.54 15.38
N HIS A 112 -8.78 15.83 15.15
CA HIS A 112 -8.30 17.17 14.83
C HIS A 112 -9.00 17.70 13.56
N MET A 113 -9.03 16.89 12.51
CA MET A 113 -9.61 17.26 11.22
C MET A 113 -11.13 17.45 11.26
N VAL A 114 -11.86 16.70 12.08
CA VAL A 114 -13.30 16.89 12.30
C VAL A 114 -13.63 18.31 12.78
N LYS A 115 -12.73 18.98 13.52
CA LYS A 115 -12.93 20.38 13.96
C LYS A 115 -13.07 21.33 12.77
N TYR A 116 -12.41 21.03 11.65
CA TYR A 116 -12.45 21.84 10.42
C TYR A 116 -13.61 21.46 9.50
N GLN A 117 -14.31 20.34 9.73
CA GLN A 117 -15.41 19.89 8.87
C GLN A 117 -16.53 20.93 8.74
N LYS A 118 -16.78 21.72 9.79
CA LYS A 118 -17.80 22.77 9.80
C LYS A 118 -17.30 24.12 9.27
N LEU A 119 -16.00 24.25 9.01
CA LEU A 119 -15.40 25.48 8.50
C LEU A 119 -15.47 25.48 6.97
N ASN A 120 -16.06 26.52 6.40
CA ASN A 120 -16.11 26.70 4.95
C ASN A 120 -14.78 27.29 4.44
N THR A 121 -13.72 26.50 4.44
CA THR A 121 -12.39 26.93 3.97
C THR A 121 -12.40 27.08 2.44
N PRO A 122 -12.13 28.28 1.87
CA PRO A 122 -12.08 28.51 0.42
C PRO A 122 -11.06 27.61 -0.27
N LEU A 123 -11.30 27.18 -1.51
CA LEU A 123 -10.31 26.43 -2.30
C LEU A 123 -9.13 27.35 -2.67
N TYR A 124 -7.91 26.81 -2.60
CA TYR A 124 -6.73 27.51 -3.09
C TYR A 124 -6.67 27.44 -4.61
N SER A 125 -6.39 28.56 -5.25
CA SER A 125 -6.26 28.66 -6.69
C SER A 125 -5.12 29.60 -7.06
N GLN A 126 -4.47 29.30 -8.18
CA GLN A 126 -3.40 30.10 -8.75
C GLN A 126 -3.39 29.91 -10.27
N THR A 127 -2.72 30.81 -10.97
CA THR A 127 -2.45 30.66 -12.41
C THR A 127 -1.06 30.08 -12.61
N GLY A 128 -0.95 28.99 -13.38
CA GLY A 128 0.34 28.37 -13.67
C GLY A 128 1.00 27.74 -12.45
N LEU A 129 2.33 27.68 -12.47
CA LEU A 129 3.16 27.20 -11.36
C LEU A 129 3.48 28.36 -10.42
N ALA A 130 3.67 28.07 -9.13
CA ALA A 130 4.16 29.06 -8.17
C ALA A 130 5.43 28.57 -7.51
N LYS A 131 6.44 29.43 -7.48
CA LYS A 131 7.78 29.19 -6.92
C LYS A 131 8.30 30.46 -6.25
N VAL A 132 9.43 30.33 -5.56
CA VAL A 132 10.07 31.45 -4.85
C VAL A 132 10.22 32.68 -5.76
N GLY A 133 9.73 33.82 -5.27
CA GLY A 133 9.71 35.12 -5.96
C GLY A 133 8.36 35.50 -6.57
N ASP A 134 7.47 34.53 -6.81
CA ASP A 134 6.17 34.80 -7.43
C ASP A 134 5.20 35.48 -6.46
N LYS A 135 4.36 36.38 -6.95
CA LYS A 135 3.26 36.96 -6.15
C LYS A 135 2.18 35.90 -5.90
N LEU A 136 1.68 35.81 -4.67
CA LEU A 136 0.62 34.86 -4.29
C LEU A 136 -0.64 35.61 -3.85
N GLU A 137 -1.64 35.68 -4.73
CA GLU A 137 -2.90 36.38 -4.44
C GLU A 137 -3.69 35.72 -3.30
N GLN A 138 -3.64 34.39 -3.20
CA GLN A 138 -4.36 33.59 -2.21
C GLN A 138 -3.43 32.97 -1.17
N ARG A 139 -2.37 33.68 -0.78
CA ARG A 139 -1.38 33.17 0.18
C ARG A 139 -2.00 32.76 1.51
N ASP A 140 -2.93 33.55 2.06
CA ASP A 140 -3.58 33.22 3.34
C ASP A 140 -4.42 31.95 3.25
N VAL A 141 -5.12 31.75 2.11
CA VAL A 141 -5.88 30.52 1.84
C VAL A 141 -4.95 29.30 1.74
N LEU A 142 -3.78 29.47 1.12
CA LEU A 142 -2.76 28.43 1.07
C LEU A 142 -2.29 28.06 2.47
N LEU A 143 -1.90 29.05 3.29
CA LEU A 143 -1.43 28.81 4.66
C LEU A 143 -2.50 28.10 5.49
N GLN A 144 -3.76 28.56 5.43
CA GLN A 144 -4.87 27.92 6.15
C GLN A 144 -5.06 26.45 5.72
N ARG A 145 -4.88 26.13 4.44
CA ARG A 145 -5.00 24.75 3.95
C ARG A 145 -3.82 23.86 4.32
N LEU A 146 -2.61 24.41 4.39
CA LEU A 146 -1.43 23.69 4.88
C LEU A 146 -1.56 23.37 6.37
N GLU A 147 -2.11 24.31 7.15
CA GLU A 147 -2.36 24.13 8.60
C GLU A 147 -3.36 23.00 8.90
N ILE A 148 -4.41 22.83 8.07
CA ILE A 148 -5.41 21.75 8.21
C ILE A 148 -4.79 20.35 8.18
N VAL A 149 -3.61 20.20 7.58
CA VAL A 149 -2.92 18.92 7.41
C VAL A 149 -1.59 18.88 8.17
N ASP A 150 -1.52 19.63 9.26
CA ASP A 150 -0.43 19.63 10.25
C ASP A 150 0.96 19.93 9.65
N VAL A 151 1.01 20.70 8.57
CA VAL A 151 2.28 21.25 8.07
C VAL A 151 2.79 22.29 9.06
N ASN A 152 4.09 22.24 9.37
CA ASN A 152 4.69 23.18 10.29
C ASN A 152 4.82 24.56 9.61
N LEU A 153 4.09 25.55 10.11
CA LEU A 153 4.11 26.92 9.62
C LEU A 153 4.78 27.91 10.59
N LEU A 154 5.47 27.43 11.63
CA LEU A 154 6.07 28.29 12.67
C LEU A 154 7.07 29.30 12.11
N ASP A 155 7.91 28.85 11.17
CA ASP A 155 8.95 29.68 10.56
C ASP A 155 8.45 30.45 9.32
N VAL A 156 7.18 30.27 8.93
CA VAL A 156 6.63 30.91 7.73
C VAL A 156 6.28 32.36 8.01
N ARG A 157 6.93 33.27 7.28
CA ARG A 157 6.65 34.72 7.36
C ARG A 157 5.19 35.00 7.02
N LYS A 158 4.49 35.77 7.84
CA LYS A 158 3.07 36.16 7.60
C LYS A 158 2.91 37.61 7.11
N ASP A 159 4.00 38.37 7.08
CA ASP A 159 4.06 39.78 6.71
C ASP A 159 4.31 40.04 5.21
N VAL A 160 4.27 38.99 4.38
CA VAL A 160 4.58 39.05 2.95
C VAL A 160 3.45 38.46 2.10
N SER A 161 3.30 38.96 0.87
CA SER A 161 2.27 38.53 -0.09
C SER A 161 2.83 37.75 -1.29
N TRP A 162 4.11 37.39 -1.26
CA TRP A 162 4.76 36.60 -2.31
C TRP A 162 5.20 35.24 -1.76
N TYR A 163 5.54 34.34 -2.67
CA TYR A 163 6.14 33.07 -2.37
C TYR A 163 7.58 33.31 -1.94
N ASP A 164 7.85 33.21 -0.65
CA ASP A 164 9.18 33.38 -0.08
C ASP A 164 9.83 32.03 0.29
N ARG A 165 11.11 32.05 0.66
CA ARG A 165 11.86 30.81 1.01
C ARG A 165 11.31 30.10 2.25
N THR A 166 10.68 30.82 3.18
CA THR A 166 10.10 30.17 4.37
C THR A 166 8.87 29.33 4.00
N LEU A 167 8.03 29.83 3.08
CA LEU A 167 6.93 29.06 2.51
C LEU A 167 7.42 27.85 1.68
N GLU A 168 8.55 27.98 0.96
CA GLU A 168 9.13 26.89 0.18
C GLU A 168 9.40 25.64 1.03
N THR A 169 9.96 25.85 2.22
CA THR A 169 10.23 24.77 3.17
C THR A 169 8.95 24.05 3.60
N ALA A 170 7.89 24.79 3.91
CA ALA A 170 6.59 24.24 4.27
C ALA A 170 5.93 23.48 3.10
N VAL A 171 6.03 24.01 1.88
CA VAL A 171 5.51 23.33 0.68
C VAL A 171 6.29 22.04 0.39
N LYS A 172 7.62 22.05 0.55
CA LYS A 172 8.43 20.82 0.42
C LYS A 172 8.07 19.79 1.49
N GLN A 173 7.78 20.21 2.72
CA GLN A 173 7.26 19.31 3.75
C GLN A 173 5.91 18.72 3.32
N PHE A 174 4.97 19.55 2.89
CA PHE A 174 3.67 19.10 2.40
C PHE A 174 3.81 18.09 1.26
N GLN A 175 4.66 18.36 0.27
CA GLN A 175 4.91 17.47 -0.86
C GLN A 175 5.44 16.11 -0.40
N ARG A 176 6.44 16.08 0.51
CA ARG A 176 6.96 14.82 1.09
C ARG A 176 5.87 14.03 1.80
N LEU A 177 5.08 14.68 2.66
CA LEU A 177 4.01 14.05 3.41
C LEU A 177 2.94 13.45 2.48
N HIS A 178 2.69 14.05 1.31
CA HIS A 178 1.71 13.57 0.34
C HIS A 178 2.30 12.68 -0.78
N GLY A 179 3.59 12.31 -0.68
CA GLY A 179 4.26 11.45 -1.66
C GLY A 179 4.42 12.08 -3.04
N LEU A 180 4.56 13.40 -3.09
CA LEU A 180 4.88 14.18 -4.28
C LEU A 180 6.40 14.41 -4.36
N GLU A 181 6.86 14.84 -5.53
CA GLU A 181 8.20 15.39 -5.67
C GLU A 181 8.33 16.65 -4.80
N ALA A 182 9.38 16.70 -3.97
CA ALA A 182 9.59 17.75 -2.98
C ALA A 182 10.41 18.92 -3.52
N ASP A 183 10.02 19.43 -4.69
CA ASP A 183 10.70 20.51 -5.43
C ASP A 183 10.37 21.92 -4.90
N GLY A 184 9.36 22.06 -4.06
CA GLY A 184 8.84 23.34 -3.56
C GLY A 184 7.95 24.07 -4.56
N ILE A 185 7.70 23.53 -5.75
CA ILE A 185 6.86 24.16 -6.76
C ILE A 185 5.42 23.75 -6.55
N ILE A 186 4.52 24.72 -6.40
CA ILE A 186 3.09 24.43 -6.32
C ILE A 186 2.57 24.24 -7.74
N GLY A 187 2.55 22.98 -8.19
CA GLY A 187 1.97 22.55 -9.46
C GLY A 187 0.57 21.91 -9.31
N PRO A 188 -0.01 21.41 -10.41
CA PRO A 188 -1.36 20.84 -10.41
C PRO A 188 -1.57 19.69 -9.41
N GLU A 189 -0.60 18.80 -9.25
CA GLU A 189 -0.69 17.69 -8.28
C GLU A 189 -0.62 18.19 -6.83
N THR A 190 0.21 19.19 -6.54
CA THR A 190 0.24 19.84 -5.22
C THR A 190 -1.09 20.51 -4.92
N ILE A 191 -1.66 21.26 -5.88
CA ILE A 191 -2.97 21.91 -5.75
C ILE A 191 -4.08 20.88 -5.52
N LYS A 192 -4.07 19.76 -6.24
CA LYS A 192 -5.02 18.66 -6.06
C LYS A 192 -5.03 18.17 -4.62
N TRP A 193 -3.87 18.00 -3.99
CA TRP A 193 -3.78 17.61 -2.59
C TRP A 193 -4.17 18.74 -1.64
N ILE A 194 -3.71 19.97 -1.85
CA ILE A 194 -4.08 21.15 -1.02
C ILE A 194 -5.61 21.31 -0.97
N ASN A 195 -6.27 21.09 -2.11
CA ASN A 195 -7.71 21.22 -2.27
C ASN A 195 -8.49 19.94 -2.01
N LEU A 196 -7.86 18.86 -1.55
CA LEU A 196 -8.57 17.62 -1.24
C LEU A 196 -9.64 17.89 -0.16
N PRO A 197 -10.93 17.67 -0.46
CA PRO A 197 -12.02 17.91 0.49
C PRO A 197 -11.81 17.21 1.82
N ILE A 198 -12.18 17.88 2.92
CA ILE A 198 -12.07 17.35 4.29
C ILE A 198 -12.76 15.99 4.41
N GLU A 199 -13.97 15.84 3.86
CA GLU A 199 -14.68 14.55 3.84
C GLU A 199 -13.88 13.41 3.21
N LYS A 200 -13.12 13.69 2.14
CA LYS A 200 -12.27 12.68 1.51
C LYS A 200 -11.07 12.35 2.37
N ARG A 201 -10.49 13.34 3.07
CA ARG A 201 -9.38 13.12 4.00
C ARG A 201 -9.82 12.32 5.23
N LEU A 202 -10.98 12.64 5.81
CA LEU A 202 -11.59 11.88 6.90
C LEU A 202 -11.83 10.42 6.49
N ALA A 203 -12.36 10.17 5.29
CA ALA A 203 -12.55 8.82 4.77
C ALA A 203 -11.21 8.06 4.61
N ILE A 204 -10.16 8.74 4.11
CA ILE A 204 -8.81 8.16 3.97
C ILE A 204 -8.21 7.81 5.34
N LEU A 205 -8.25 8.74 6.30
CA LEU A 205 -7.78 8.48 7.66
C LEU A 205 -8.54 7.32 8.30
N ALA A 206 -9.86 7.33 8.19
CA ALA A 206 -10.74 6.35 8.80
C ALA A 206 -10.52 4.93 8.24
N ILE A 207 -10.47 4.76 6.91
CA ILE A 207 -10.25 3.43 6.33
C ILE A 207 -8.85 2.89 6.67
N ASN A 208 -7.83 3.76 6.71
CA ASN A 208 -6.48 3.33 7.06
C ASN A 208 -6.30 3.06 8.55
N ALA A 209 -7.03 3.77 9.42
CA ALA A 209 -7.13 3.44 10.84
C ALA A 209 -7.70 2.03 11.04
N GLU A 210 -8.79 1.69 10.36
CA GLU A 210 -9.40 0.36 10.46
C GLU A 210 -8.55 -0.76 9.83
N ARG A 211 -7.81 -0.46 8.75
CA ARG A 211 -6.86 -1.40 8.15
C ARG A 211 -5.74 -1.81 9.12
N ASN A 212 -5.39 -1.00 10.12
CA ASN A 212 -4.41 -1.39 11.15
C ASN A 212 -4.80 -2.66 11.93
N ARG A 213 -6.09 -3.05 11.95
CA ARG A 213 -6.55 -4.33 12.53
C ARG A 213 -5.94 -5.56 11.87
N TYR A 214 -5.51 -5.42 10.62
CA TYR A 214 -5.05 -6.51 9.78
C TYR A 214 -3.52 -6.49 9.56
N TRP A 215 -2.86 -5.41 9.96
CA TRP A 215 -1.42 -5.22 9.76
C TRP A 215 -0.60 -5.80 10.91
N PRO A 216 0.66 -6.22 10.64
CA PRO A 216 1.51 -6.78 11.67
C PRO A 216 1.93 -5.70 12.66
N VAL A 217 1.61 -5.91 13.93
CA VAL A 217 2.02 -5.04 15.04
C VAL A 217 3.48 -5.32 15.43
N GLN A 218 3.87 -6.59 15.53
CA GLN A 218 5.23 -6.99 15.86
C GLN A 218 6.15 -6.92 14.64
N ARG A 219 7.33 -6.32 14.83
CA ARG A 219 8.34 -6.10 13.78
C ARG A 219 9.66 -6.80 14.07
N ASP A 220 9.64 -7.96 14.75
CA ASP A 220 10.88 -8.66 15.12
C ASP A 220 11.67 -9.10 13.90
N THR A 221 11.09 -9.95 13.05
CA THR A 221 11.67 -10.36 11.77
C THR A 221 10.60 -10.37 10.70
N ILE A 222 10.56 -9.35 9.85
CA ILE A 222 9.51 -9.17 8.85
C ILE A 222 9.94 -8.24 7.72
N ILE A 223 9.48 -8.54 6.50
CA ILE A 223 9.56 -7.64 5.35
C ILE A 223 8.17 -7.04 5.14
N VAL A 224 8.09 -5.71 5.05
CA VAL A 224 6.84 -5.02 4.71
C VAL A 224 7.03 -4.18 3.46
N VAL A 225 6.14 -4.39 2.50
CA VAL A 225 6.05 -3.61 1.27
C VAL A 225 4.74 -2.84 1.31
N ASN A 226 4.80 -1.52 1.44
CA ASN A 226 3.61 -0.68 1.39
C ASN A 226 3.38 -0.17 -0.04
N VAL A 227 2.43 -0.78 -0.74
CA VAL A 227 2.26 -0.64 -2.19
C VAL A 227 2.05 0.81 -2.65
N PRO A 228 1.13 1.61 -2.08
CA PRO A 228 0.95 3.02 -2.46
C PRO A 228 2.14 3.92 -2.14
N SER A 229 2.98 3.53 -1.18
CA SER A 229 4.18 4.30 -0.82
C SER A 229 5.36 4.03 -1.74
N PHE A 230 5.33 2.93 -2.50
CA PHE A 230 6.45 2.42 -3.28
C PHE A 230 7.73 2.23 -2.44
N GLN A 231 7.57 1.81 -1.18
CA GLN A 231 8.65 1.55 -0.24
C GLN A 231 8.56 0.13 0.31
N MET A 232 9.73 -0.43 0.60
CA MET A 232 9.93 -1.67 1.33
C MET A 232 10.83 -1.39 2.53
N LYS A 233 10.54 -2.07 3.64
CA LYS A 233 11.37 -2.10 4.84
C LYS A 233 11.53 -3.55 5.33
N TYR A 234 12.69 -3.86 5.88
CA TYR A 234 13.00 -5.16 6.48
C TYR A 234 13.51 -4.95 7.91
N TRP A 235 12.84 -5.62 8.85
CA TRP A 235 13.25 -5.66 10.25
C TRP A 235 13.85 -7.02 10.60
N ASN A 236 14.87 -7.00 11.46
CA ASN A 236 15.45 -8.19 12.06
C ASN A 236 15.80 -7.91 13.54
N SER A 237 15.45 -8.84 14.44
CA SER A 237 15.59 -8.66 15.89
C SER A 237 15.00 -7.34 16.41
N GLY A 238 13.89 -6.89 15.81
CA GLY A 238 13.18 -5.66 16.19
C GLY A 238 13.79 -4.36 15.65
N GLN A 239 14.90 -4.43 14.92
CA GLN A 239 15.57 -3.27 14.32
C GLN A 239 15.32 -3.20 12.82
N GLU A 240 15.08 -2.01 12.29
CA GLU A 240 15.03 -1.79 10.84
C GLU A 240 16.45 -1.92 10.28
N VAL A 241 16.72 -2.98 9.52
CA VAL A 241 18.06 -3.29 8.98
C VAL A 241 18.21 -2.97 7.50
N PHE A 242 17.11 -2.70 6.81
CA PHE A 242 17.12 -2.32 5.40
C PHE A 242 15.84 -1.59 4.99
N GLN A 243 15.98 -0.61 4.10
CA GLN A 243 14.88 0.06 3.40
C GLN A 243 15.25 0.34 1.94
N SER A 244 14.26 0.30 1.04
CA SER A 244 14.47 0.58 -0.38
C SER A 244 13.18 0.95 -1.10
N LYS A 245 13.30 1.75 -2.17
CA LYS A 245 12.21 1.97 -3.11
C LYS A 245 11.86 0.68 -3.82
N VAL A 246 10.59 0.55 -4.18
CA VAL A 246 10.11 -0.55 -5.02
C VAL A 246 9.32 -0.07 -6.23
N VAL A 247 9.30 -0.90 -7.27
CA VAL A 247 8.34 -0.81 -8.39
C VAL A 247 7.30 -1.90 -8.21
N VAL A 248 6.03 -1.51 -8.26
CA VAL A 248 4.87 -2.40 -8.05
C VAL A 248 4.05 -2.52 -9.33
N GLY A 249 3.01 -3.34 -9.29
CA GLY A 249 2.12 -3.62 -10.41
C GLY A 249 1.46 -2.37 -10.99
N LYS A 250 1.20 -2.39 -12.29
CA LYS A 250 0.30 -1.41 -12.92
C LYS A 250 -1.11 -1.60 -12.36
N LYS A 251 -1.93 -0.57 -12.44
CA LYS A 251 -3.36 -0.65 -12.06
C LYS A 251 -4.13 -1.78 -12.76
N ALA A 252 -3.80 -2.11 -14.01
CA ALA A 252 -4.41 -3.21 -14.76
C ALA A 252 -3.91 -4.61 -14.34
N ARG A 253 -2.76 -4.67 -13.65
CA ARG A 253 -2.10 -5.89 -13.17
C ARG A 253 -1.55 -5.63 -11.75
N PRO A 254 -2.43 -5.35 -10.78
CA PRO A 254 -2.03 -4.78 -9.50
C PRO A 254 -1.22 -5.79 -8.67
N THR A 255 -0.24 -5.28 -7.92
CA THR A 255 0.37 -6.06 -6.83
C THR A 255 -0.69 -6.34 -5.77
N PRO A 256 -0.95 -7.60 -5.41
CA PRO A 256 -2.01 -7.92 -4.47
C PRO A 256 -1.63 -7.60 -3.02
N VAL A 257 -2.62 -7.16 -2.24
CA VAL A 257 -2.51 -7.19 -0.77
C VAL A 257 -2.50 -8.65 -0.34
N MET A 258 -1.45 -9.07 0.38
CA MET A 258 -1.32 -10.43 0.87
C MET A 258 -0.22 -10.58 1.91
N MET A 259 -0.31 -11.69 2.66
CA MET A 259 0.77 -12.18 3.51
C MET A 259 1.37 -13.44 2.89
N THR A 260 2.70 -13.51 2.84
CA THR A 260 3.44 -14.68 2.39
C THR A 260 4.72 -14.83 3.20
N LYS A 261 5.59 -15.76 2.83
CA LYS A 261 6.89 -15.94 3.46
C LYS A 261 7.96 -16.09 2.38
N LEU A 262 9.08 -15.42 2.59
CA LEU A 262 10.29 -15.58 1.79
C LEU A 262 11.04 -16.80 2.33
N ASP A 263 11.39 -17.72 1.43
CA ASP A 263 12.04 -18.99 1.81
C ASP A 263 13.40 -19.22 1.19
N SER A 264 13.74 -18.49 0.13
CA SER A 264 14.99 -18.65 -0.58
C SER A 264 15.35 -17.39 -1.37
N LEU A 265 16.66 -17.18 -1.53
CA LEU A 265 17.24 -16.25 -2.48
C LEU A 265 17.70 -17.05 -3.70
N ILE A 266 17.40 -16.57 -4.89
CA ILE A 266 17.85 -17.16 -6.15
C ILE A 266 18.79 -16.15 -6.81
N LEU A 267 20.07 -16.52 -6.93
CA LEU A 267 21.10 -15.77 -7.64
C LEU A 267 21.08 -16.15 -9.12
N ASN A 268 21.30 -15.16 -9.98
CA ASN A 268 21.30 -15.31 -11.44
C ASN A 268 20.08 -16.09 -11.95
N PRO A 269 18.85 -15.66 -11.60
CA PRO A 269 17.65 -16.43 -11.90
C PRO A 269 17.41 -16.54 -13.42
N THR A 270 17.04 -17.72 -13.89
CA THR A 270 16.28 -17.83 -15.13
C THR A 270 14.86 -17.34 -14.89
N TRP A 271 14.22 -16.77 -15.92
CA TRP A 271 12.86 -16.26 -15.82
C TRP A 271 11.89 -17.06 -16.67
N ASN A 272 11.07 -17.86 -15.99
CA ASN A 272 9.90 -18.48 -16.61
C ASN A 272 8.82 -17.43 -16.81
N VAL A 273 8.60 -17.03 -18.06
CA VAL A 273 7.69 -15.93 -18.41
C VAL A 273 6.24 -16.32 -18.08
N PRO A 274 5.54 -15.58 -17.21
CA PRO A 274 4.12 -15.80 -16.95
C PRO A 274 3.29 -15.67 -18.22
N TRP A 275 2.29 -16.55 -18.39
CA TRP A 275 1.44 -16.58 -19.59
C TRP A 275 0.91 -15.21 -20.00
N LYS A 276 0.42 -14.42 -19.03
CA LYS A 276 -0.11 -13.08 -19.31
C LYS A 276 0.94 -12.14 -19.91
N ILE A 277 2.18 -12.17 -19.41
CA ILE A 277 3.28 -11.34 -19.93
C ILE A 277 3.72 -11.84 -21.30
N MET A 278 3.79 -13.17 -21.48
CA MET A 278 4.09 -13.77 -22.77
C MET A 278 3.10 -13.29 -23.85
N VAL A 279 1.80 -13.36 -23.55
CA VAL A 279 0.70 -13.02 -24.46
C VAL A 279 0.58 -11.51 -24.70
N GLU A 280 0.58 -10.70 -23.64
CA GLU A 280 0.30 -9.26 -23.72
C GLU A 280 1.53 -8.41 -24.05
N ASP A 281 2.74 -8.86 -23.67
CA ASP A 281 3.93 -8.02 -23.72
C ASP A 281 5.01 -8.57 -24.68
N ILE A 282 5.26 -9.89 -24.71
CA ILE A 282 6.37 -10.47 -25.49
C ILE A 282 5.96 -10.79 -26.92
N ILE A 283 4.92 -11.61 -27.13
CA ILE A 283 4.49 -12.02 -28.47
C ILE A 283 4.23 -10.81 -29.39
N PRO A 284 3.58 -9.72 -28.95
CA PRO A 284 3.43 -8.53 -29.78
C PRO A 284 4.75 -7.91 -30.24
N LYS A 285 5.81 -7.95 -29.41
CA LYS A 285 7.14 -7.45 -29.77
C LYS A 285 7.84 -8.39 -30.75
N VAL A 286 7.69 -9.70 -30.59
CA VAL A 286 8.21 -10.70 -31.56
C VAL A 286 7.50 -10.58 -32.91
N LYS A 287 6.21 -10.22 -32.91
CA LYS A 287 5.47 -9.91 -34.14
C LYS A 287 6.05 -8.70 -34.88
N GLN A 288 6.50 -7.69 -34.15
CA GLN A 288 7.10 -6.48 -34.71
C GLN A 288 8.57 -6.68 -35.10
N ASP A 289 9.29 -7.53 -34.36
CA ASP A 289 10.71 -7.75 -34.53
C ASP A 289 11.09 -9.20 -34.16
N ARG A 290 11.43 -9.99 -35.19
CA ARG A 290 11.76 -11.42 -35.05
C ARG A 290 12.99 -11.67 -34.19
N GLU A 291 13.93 -10.73 -34.19
CA GLU A 291 15.18 -10.82 -33.44
C GLU A 291 14.99 -10.50 -31.94
N TYR A 292 13.78 -10.11 -31.53
CA TYR A 292 13.50 -9.75 -30.13
C TYR A 292 13.88 -10.87 -29.15
N LEU A 293 13.51 -12.13 -29.45
CA LEU A 293 13.78 -13.25 -28.54
C LEU A 293 15.28 -13.51 -28.39
N ALA A 294 16.02 -13.49 -29.49
CA ALA A 294 17.47 -13.66 -29.50
C ALA A 294 18.15 -12.56 -28.70
N ARG A 295 17.84 -11.28 -28.97
CA ARG A 295 18.42 -10.14 -28.24
C ARG A 295 18.07 -10.11 -26.76
N GLN A 296 16.97 -10.73 -26.35
CA GLN A 296 16.55 -10.82 -24.95
C GLN A 296 16.97 -12.15 -24.30
N ASN A 297 17.67 -13.04 -25.00
CA ASN A 297 18.02 -14.39 -24.54
C ASN A 297 16.80 -15.19 -24.06
N ILE A 298 15.70 -15.14 -24.80
CA ILE A 298 14.47 -15.88 -24.51
C ILE A 298 14.41 -17.13 -25.39
N MET A 299 14.33 -18.29 -24.75
CA MET A 299 14.08 -19.56 -25.42
C MET A 299 12.59 -19.90 -25.41
N ILE A 300 12.14 -20.54 -26.49
CA ILE A 300 10.81 -21.17 -26.55
C ILE A 300 10.98 -22.64 -26.23
N ILE A 301 10.18 -23.16 -25.30
CA ILE A 301 10.23 -24.56 -24.87
C ILE A 301 8.83 -25.18 -24.90
N PRO A 302 8.68 -26.49 -25.19
CA PRO A 302 7.37 -27.12 -25.27
C PRO A 302 6.64 -27.15 -23.93
N LYS A 303 7.38 -27.30 -22.83
CA LYS A 303 6.87 -27.32 -21.46
C LYS A 303 7.96 -26.91 -20.48
N TRP A 304 7.58 -26.50 -19.27
CA TRP A 304 8.53 -26.16 -18.22
C TRP A 304 9.49 -27.33 -17.93
N GLY A 305 10.79 -27.05 -17.86
CA GLY A 305 11.83 -28.04 -17.61
C GLY A 305 12.27 -28.86 -18.83
N SER A 306 11.71 -28.59 -20.03
CA SER A 306 12.21 -29.22 -21.26
C SER A 306 13.62 -28.72 -21.59
N GLN A 307 14.49 -29.63 -22.03
CA GLN A 307 15.78 -29.28 -22.65
C GLN A 307 15.64 -28.99 -24.15
N GLU A 308 14.54 -29.42 -24.76
CA GLU A 308 14.22 -29.10 -26.14
C GLU A 308 13.87 -27.61 -26.29
N VAL A 309 14.48 -26.97 -27.27
CA VAL A 309 14.23 -25.57 -27.65
C VAL A 309 13.55 -25.56 -29.01
N ILE A 310 12.41 -24.89 -29.09
CA ILE A 310 11.67 -24.68 -30.34
C ILE A 310 12.31 -23.53 -31.10
N ASN A 311 12.63 -23.74 -32.38
CA ASN A 311 13.15 -22.70 -33.24
C ASN A 311 12.07 -21.63 -33.49
N PRO A 312 12.29 -20.35 -33.12
CA PRO A 312 11.33 -19.28 -33.39
C PRO A 312 10.97 -19.13 -34.87
N ASP A 313 11.85 -19.47 -35.81
CA ASP A 313 11.64 -19.31 -37.25
C ASP A 313 10.62 -20.32 -37.82
N GLU A 314 10.35 -21.41 -37.10
CA GLU A 314 9.36 -22.43 -37.48
C GLU A 314 7.92 -22.02 -37.11
N ILE A 315 7.75 -20.90 -36.38
CA ILE A 315 6.46 -20.42 -35.90
C ILE A 315 5.92 -19.36 -36.86
N ASP A 316 4.70 -19.58 -37.39
CA ASP A 316 3.97 -18.56 -38.15
C ASP A 316 3.44 -17.45 -37.22
N TRP A 317 4.33 -16.53 -36.86
CA TRP A 317 4.03 -15.43 -35.97
C TRP A 317 3.01 -14.44 -36.53
N ASP A 318 2.89 -14.30 -37.84
CA ASP A 318 1.98 -13.34 -38.46
C ASP A 318 0.53 -13.76 -38.23
N ASN A 319 0.22 -15.03 -38.47
CA ASN A 319 -1.12 -15.57 -38.30
C ASN A 319 -1.37 -16.16 -36.89
N LEU A 320 -0.34 -16.24 -36.04
CA LEU A 320 -0.47 -16.73 -34.66
C LEU A 320 -1.48 -15.88 -33.84
N ASN A 321 -2.44 -16.56 -33.22
CA ASN A 321 -3.21 -15.98 -32.11
C ASN A 321 -2.40 -16.11 -30.80
N PRO A 322 -1.99 -15.01 -30.15
CA PRO A 322 -1.19 -15.06 -28.92
C PRO A 322 -1.83 -15.91 -27.80
N HIS A 323 -3.16 -15.90 -27.67
CA HIS A 323 -3.87 -16.65 -26.64
C HIS A 323 -3.83 -18.18 -26.85
N GLN A 324 -3.55 -18.63 -28.07
CA GLN A 324 -3.44 -20.04 -28.44
C GLN A 324 -1.99 -20.51 -28.56
N PHE A 325 -1.02 -19.68 -28.16
CA PHE A 325 0.40 -20.04 -28.22
C PHE A 325 0.66 -21.28 -27.35
N PRO A 326 1.08 -22.42 -27.95
CA PRO A 326 1.10 -23.72 -27.26
C PRO A 326 2.30 -23.89 -26.34
N TYR A 327 3.35 -23.10 -26.56
CA TYR A 327 4.65 -23.25 -25.91
C TYR A 327 4.79 -22.39 -24.63
N ARG A 328 5.98 -22.45 -24.04
CA ARG A 328 6.42 -21.58 -22.93
C ARG A 328 7.66 -20.80 -23.34
N MET A 329 7.93 -19.73 -22.60
CA MET A 329 9.13 -18.92 -22.80
C MET A 329 9.93 -18.85 -21.51
N THR A 330 11.23 -19.08 -21.60
CA THR A 330 12.19 -18.92 -20.50
C THR A 330 13.29 -17.96 -20.93
N GLN A 331 13.43 -16.84 -20.22
CA GLN A 331 14.58 -15.97 -20.37
C GLN A 331 15.75 -16.54 -19.58
N LEU A 332 16.90 -16.65 -20.24
CA LEU A 332 18.13 -17.11 -19.62
C LEU A 332 18.70 -16.06 -18.67
N SER A 333 19.53 -16.50 -17.73
CA SER A 333 20.23 -15.64 -16.77
C SER A 333 21.14 -14.65 -17.49
N GLY A 334 21.32 -13.46 -16.90
CA GLY A 334 22.21 -12.43 -17.42
C GLY A 334 21.76 -11.02 -17.04
N GLN A 335 22.59 -10.02 -17.32
CA GLN A 335 22.32 -8.62 -16.96
C GLN A 335 21.03 -8.05 -17.57
N ALA A 336 20.61 -8.57 -18.73
CA ALA A 336 19.37 -8.17 -19.40
C ALA A 336 18.13 -8.97 -18.94
N ASN A 337 18.28 -9.91 -18.01
CA ASN A 337 17.17 -10.73 -17.51
C ASN A 337 16.14 -9.83 -16.81
N ALA A 338 14.85 -10.02 -17.08
CA ALA A 338 13.79 -9.20 -16.50
C ALA A 338 13.70 -9.27 -14.95
N LEU A 339 14.25 -10.33 -14.36
CA LEU A 339 14.39 -10.51 -12.91
C LEU A 339 15.68 -9.93 -12.33
N GLY A 340 16.56 -9.37 -13.17
CA GLY A 340 17.90 -8.95 -12.76
C GLY A 340 18.74 -10.12 -12.24
N LEU A 341 19.60 -9.85 -11.27
CA LEU A 341 20.54 -10.85 -10.72
C LEU A 341 20.02 -11.54 -9.45
N TYR A 342 18.95 -11.02 -8.85
CA TYR A 342 18.44 -11.49 -7.56
C TYR A 342 16.93 -11.71 -7.63
N LYS A 343 16.47 -12.91 -7.25
CA LYS A 343 15.05 -13.19 -7.02
C LYS A 343 14.85 -13.69 -5.60
N PHE A 344 13.99 -12.99 -4.87
CA PHE A 344 13.57 -13.31 -3.51
C PHE A 344 12.27 -14.11 -3.56
N ASN A 345 12.40 -15.42 -3.42
CA ASN A 345 11.31 -16.33 -3.68
C ASN A 345 10.32 -16.37 -2.51
N THR A 346 9.04 -16.18 -2.83
CA THR A 346 7.94 -16.27 -1.87
C THR A 346 6.90 -17.26 -2.38
N PRO A 347 6.86 -18.53 -1.94
CA PRO A 347 5.89 -19.49 -2.43
C PRO A 347 4.45 -19.05 -2.17
N ASN A 348 3.67 -18.83 -3.23
CA ASN A 348 2.26 -18.46 -3.14
C ASN A 348 1.49 -18.79 -4.43
N ARG A 349 0.16 -18.86 -4.31
CA ARG A 349 -0.75 -19.17 -5.43
C ARG A 349 -0.87 -18.06 -6.49
N ARG A 350 -0.42 -16.84 -6.16
CA ARG A 350 -0.50 -15.67 -7.06
C ARG A 350 0.79 -15.44 -7.85
N ALA A 351 1.80 -16.30 -7.69
CA ALA A 351 3.12 -16.20 -8.32
C ALA A 351 3.81 -14.83 -8.12
N ILE A 352 3.57 -14.19 -6.96
CA ILE A 352 4.24 -12.95 -6.57
C ILE A 352 5.60 -13.26 -5.95
N TYR A 353 6.59 -12.42 -6.20
CA TYR A 353 7.92 -12.47 -5.58
C TYR A 353 8.55 -11.07 -5.64
N LEU A 354 9.63 -10.88 -4.87
CA LEU A 354 10.47 -9.69 -4.99
C LEU A 354 11.67 -10.04 -5.88
N HIS A 355 12.16 -9.09 -6.66
CA HIS A 355 13.31 -9.34 -7.53
C HIS A 355 14.04 -8.05 -7.90
N ASP A 356 15.23 -8.20 -8.47
CA ASP A 356 16.01 -7.14 -9.08
C ASP A 356 15.45 -6.75 -10.48
N THR A 357 16.01 -5.76 -11.15
CA THR A 357 15.61 -5.40 -12.49
C THR A 357 16.72 -4.66 -13.24
N PRO A 358 16.87 -4.87 -14.57
CA PRO A 358 17.74 -4.05 -15.40
C PRO A 358 17.22 -2.62 -15.58
N SER A 359 15.92 -2.39 -15.39
CA SER A 359 15.28 -1.08 -15.58
C SER A 359 15.42 -0.18 -14.34
N LYS A 360 16.66 0.11 -13.92
CA LYS A 360 16.95 0.88 -12.69
C LYS A 360 16.40 2.32 -12.72
N GLY A 361 16.33 2.97 -13.88
CA GLY A 361 15.76 4.33 -13.99
C GLY A 361 14.28 4.45 -13.57
N LEU A 362 13.53 3.34 -13.47
CA LEU A 362 12.15 3.38 -12.97
C LEU A 362 12.06 3.74 -11.48
N PHE A 363 13.16 3.68 -10.73
CA PHE A 363 13.18 4.04 -9.31
C PHE A 363 13.31 5.55 -9.08
N ASP A 364 13.61 6.33 -10.14
CA ASP A 364 13.65 7.79 -10.10
C ASP A 364 12.26 8.41 -10.26
N GLU A 365 11.31 7.65 -10.80
CA GLU A 365 9.92 8.06 -10.95
C GLU A 365 9.24 8.20 -9.58
N THR A 366 8.41 9.23 -9.41
CA THR A 366 7.60 9.40 -8.18
C THR A 366 6.50 8.33 -8.10
N GLN A 367 5.87 8.00 -9.24
CA GLN A 367 4.84 6.97 -9.34
C GLN A 367 5.41 5.70 -9.95
N ARG A 368 5.60 4.65 -9.14
CA ARG A 368 6.35 3.44 -9.54
C ARG A 368 5.47 2.20 -9.77
N ALA A 369 4.28 2.41 -10.33
CA ALA A 369 3.33 1.35 -10.69
C ALA A 369 3.55 0.86 -12.13
N PHE A 370 4.68 0.18 -12.41
CA PHE A 370 5.08 -0.22 -13.76
C PHE A 370 5.18 -1.73 -14.01
N SER A 371 5.10 -2.58 -12.98
CA SER A 371 5.28 -4.02 -13.11
C SER A 371 3.98 -4.75 -13.50
N SER A 372 4.06 -6.08 -13.62
CA SER A 372 2.91 -6.96 -13.85
C SER A 372 2.41 -7.66 -12.59
N GLY A 373 2.75 -7.13 -11.40
CA GLY A 373 2.27 -7.60 -10.10
C GLY A 373 3.40 -7.92 -9.12
N CYS A 374 4.52 -8.47 -9.60
CA CYS A 374 5.72 -8.68 -8.79
C CYS A 374 6.38 -7.36 -8.37
N ILE A 375 7.24 -7.41 -7.36
CA ILE A 375 7.83 -6.23 -6.73
C ILE A 375 9.30 -6.16 -7.12
N ARG A 376 9.73 -5.08 -7.78
CA ARG A 376 11.14 -4.86 -8.09
C ARG A 376 11.77 -4.02 -6.99
N VAL A 377 12.97 -4.37 -6.54
CA VAL A 377 13.69 -3.69 -5.45
C VAL A 377 14.88 -2.92 -6.03
N GLU A 378 15.04 -1.64 -5.67
CA GLU A 378 16.09 -0.75 -6.22
C GLU A 378 17.48 -1.30 -5.88
N ASN A 379 17.71 -1.52 -4.59
CA ASN A 379 18.97 -2.00 -4.01
C ASN A 379 18.87 -3.50 -3.68
N ALA A 380 18.50 -4.29 -4.69
CA ALA A 380 18.28 -5.74 -4.53
C ALA A 380 19.55 -6.50 -4.14
N ASP A 381 20.70 -6.07 -4.62
CA ASP A 381 22.03 -6.56 -4.22
C ASP A 381 22.29 -6.35 -2.73
N VAL A 382 22.13 -5.11 -2.25
CA VAL A 382 22.28 -4.78 -0.83
C VAL A 382 21.26 -5.56 0.01
N PHE A 383 20.03 -5.71 -0.48
CA PHE A 383 19.02 -6.50 0.22
C PHE A 383 19.42 -7.98 0.31
N ALA A 384 19.99 -8.56 -0.75
CA ALA A 384 20.47 -9.93 -0.74
C ALA A 384 21.57 -10.14 0.30
N ASP A 385 22.54 -9.24 0.36
CA ASP A 385 23.63 -9.30 1.35
C ASP A 385 23.10 -9.17 2.78
N THR A 386 22.26 -8.16 3.06
CA THR A 386 21.64 -7.99 4.38
C THR A 386 20.81 -9.21 4.77
N LEU A 387 20.03 -9.76 3.84
CA LEU A 387 19.19 -10.94 4.06
C LEU A 387 20.02 -12.18 4.44
N LEU A 388 21.15 -12.41 3.77
CA LEU A 388 22.01 -13.56 4.08
C LEU A 388 22.75 -13.37 5.41
N GLN A 389 23.26 -12.16 5.67
CA GLN A 389 23.92 -11.82 6.92
C GLN A 389 23.00 -12.02 8.13
N THR A 390 21.75 -11.57 8.08
CA THR A 390 20.79 -11.77 9.17
C THR A 390 20.40 -13.24 9.36
N GLN A 391 20.57 -14.07 8.33
CA GLN A 391 20.40 -15.52 8.40
C GLN A 391 21.70 -16.26 8.83
N GLY A 392 22.79 -15.53 9.05
CA GLY A 392 24.12 -16.12 9.31
C GLY A 392 24.58 -17.03 8.17
N LEU A 393 24.26 -16.64 6.94
CA LEU A 393 24.69 -17.26 5.69
C LEU A 393 25.73 -16.36 5.03
N VAL A 394 26.68 -16.97 4.33
CA VAL A 394 27.70 -16.26 3.55
C VAL A 394 27.58 -16.74 2.12
N ILE A 395 27.66 -15.83 1.16
CA ILE A 395 27.87 -16.21 -0.24
C ILE A 395 29.34 -16.62 -0.34
N GLU A 396 29.61 -17.90 -0.49
CA GLU A 396 30.92 -18.34 -0.95
C GLU A 396 31.10 -17.80 -2.37
N GLN A 397 32.00 -16.84 -2.54
CA GLN A 397 32.39 -16.36 -3.87
C GLN A 397 33.20 -17.48 -4.54
N GLU A 398 32.51 -18.45 -5.13
CA GLU A 398 33.17 -19.35 -6.08
C GLU A 398 33.65 -18.53 -7.28
N GLU A 399 34.81 -18.89 -7.82
CA GLU A 399 35.41 -18.25 -8.99
C GLU A 399 34.36 -18.10 -10.11
N GLN A 400 34.26 -16.89 -10.68
CA GLN A 400 33.25 -16.53 -11.67
C GLN A 400 33.36 -17.40 -12.92
N VAL A 401 32.66 -18.53 -12.94
CA VAL A 401 32.35 -19.26 -14.18
C VAL A 401 31.35 -18.40 -14.94
N SER A 402 31.69 -18.05 -16.19
CA SER A 402 30.78 -17.37 -17.11
C SER A 402 30.24 -18.38 -18.12
N PRO A 403 28.91 -18.57 -18.24
CA PRO A 403 27.86 -17.88 -17.50
C PRO A 403 27.70 -18.42 -16.07
N THR A 404 27.41 -17.54 -15.11
CA THR A 404 27.19 -17.94 -13.72
C THR A 404 25.87 -18.69 -13.62
N PRO A 405 25.85 -19.91 -13.08
CA PRO A 405 24.64 -20.71 -13.02
C PRO A 405 23.60 -20.10 -12.08
N ASN A 406 22.33 -20.41 -12.36
CA ASN A 406 21.23 -20.14 -11.45
C ASN A 406 21.45 -20.92 -10.14
N GLN A 407 21.53 -20.22 -9.01
CA GLN A 407 21.80 -20.82 -7.69
C GLN A 407 20.70 -20.43 -6.70
N ALA A 408 20.06 -21.44 -6.11
CA ALA A 408 19.08 -21.23 -5.05
C ALA A 408 19.73 -21.42 -3.67
N ILE A 409 19.66 -20.40 -2.84
CA ILE A 409 20.13 -20.39 -1.45
C ILE A 409 18.89 -20.43 -0.53
N PRO A 410 18.59 -21.57 0.11
CA PRO A 410 17.49 -21.65 1.06
C PRO A 410 17.80 -20.86 2.33
N LEU A 411 16.80 -20.16 2.87
CA LEU A 411 16.94 -19.46 4.14
C LEU A 411 16.84 -20.42 5.33
N LYS A 412 17.54 -20.13 6.43
CA LYS A 412 17.46 -20.91 7.68
C LYS A 412 16.08 -20.78 8.31
N SER A 413 15.47 -19.60 8.24
CA SER A 413 14.10 -19.34 8.68
C SER A 413 13.29 -18.64 7.61
N ARG A 414 12.02 -19.03 7.48
CA ARG A 414 11.10 -18.38 6.54
C ARG A 414 10.70 -17.01 7.10
N ILE A 415 11.01 -15.94 6.36
CA ILE A 415 10.75 -14.57 6.80
C ILE A 415 9.35 -14.15 6.32
N PRO A 416 8.44 -13.71 7.21
CA PRO A 416 7.16 -13.14 6.82
C PRO A 416 7.33 -11.94 5.88
N VAL A 417 6.53 -11.91 4.82
CA VAL A 417 6.44 -10.80 3.87
C VAL A 417 4.99 -10.31 3.86
N HIS A 418 4.79 -9.07 4.29
CA HIS A 418 3.48 -8.42 4.28
C HIS A 418 3.45 -7.37 3.18
N ILE A 419 2.63 -7.63 2.16
CA ILE A 419 2.36 -6.69 1.10
C ILE A 419 1.07 -5.97 1.49
N ILE A 420 1.23 -4.75 2.01
CA ILE A 420 0.14 -3.94 2.56
C ILE A 420 -0.25 -2.83 1.60
N TYR A 421 -1.42 -2.24 1.86
CA TYR A 421 -1.92 -1.10 1.11
C TYR A 421 -2.44 -0.06 2.10
N GLN A 422 -1.55 0.86 2.49
CA GLN A 422 -1.89 2.02 3.31
C GLN A 422 -1.64 3.29 2.51
N THR A 423 -2.72 4.06 2.32
CA THR A 423 -2.70 5.39 1.71
C THR A 423 -2.65 6.50 2.75
N ALA A 424 -2.75 6.17 4.04
CA ALA A 424 -2.44 7.04 5.16
C ALA A 424 -1.78 6.25 6.29
N TRP A 425 -0.73 6.78 6.91
CA TRP A 425 -0.11 6.21 8.11
C TRP A 425 0.61 7.29 8.90
N TYR A 426 0.86 7.05 10.18
CA TYR A 426 1.66 7.92 11.02
C TYR A 426 3.09 7.41 11.12
N GLU A 427 4.06 8.30 10.91
CA GLU A 427 5.49 7.99 10.98
C GLU A 427 6.25 9.30 11.25
N GLU A 428 7.24 9.23 12.16
CA GLU A 428 8.10 10.38 12.50
C GLU A 428 7.32 11.65 12.91
N GLY A 429 6.27 11.49 13.72
CA GLY A 429 5.50 12.61 14.24
C GLY A 429 4.51 13.22 13.26
N ASN A 430 4.36 12.66 12.06
CA ASN A 430 3.52 13.23 11.00
C ASN A 430 2.65 12.15 10.36
N VAL A 431 1.48 12.56 9.85
CA VAL A 431 0.69 11.70 8.97
C VAL A 431 1.16 11.84 7.53
N HIS A 432 1.49 10.71 6.94
CA HIS A 432 1.80 10.58 5.52
C HIS A 432 0.56 10.15 4.76
N TYR A 433 0.39 10.70 3.56
CA TYR A 433 -0.65 10.35 2.60
C TYR A 433 -0.04 9.88 1.28
N ARG A 434 -0.70 8.95 0.60
CA ARG A 434 -0.32 8.51 -0.76
C ARG A 434 -1.54 8.41 -1.65
N GLU A 435 -1.31 8.54 -2.94
CA GLU A 435 -2.36 8.38 -3.95
C GLU A 435 -2.93 6.95 -3.88
N ASP A 436 -4.25 6.83 -4.01
CA ASP A 436 -4.95 5.55 -4.09
C ASP A 436 -4.83 4.93 -5.50
N ILE A 437 -3.61 4.49 -5.85
CA ILE A 437 -3.21 4.06 -7.20
C ILE A 437 -4.06 2.90 -7.77
N TYR A 438 -4.61 2.04 -6.89
CA TYR A 438 -5.48 0.93 -7.25
C TYR A 438 -6.96 1.17 -6.95
N ARG A 439 -7.32 2.34 -6.40
CA ARG A 439 -8.70 2.71 -6.03
C ARG A 439 -9.31 1.78 -4.96
N LEU A 440 -8.53 1.42 -3.95
CA LEU A 440 -8.94 0.51 -2.87
C LEU A 440 -9.47 1.25 -1.63
N ASP A 441 -9.37 2.57 -1.54
CA ASP A 441 -9.93 3.35 -0.43
C ASP A 441 -11.44 3.56 -0.54
N ARG A 442 -12.03 3.15 -1.66
CA ARG A 442 -13.47 3.28 -1.90
C ARG A 442 -14.04 2.00 -2.48
N PHE A 443 -15.10 1.52 -1.85
CA PHE A 443 -15.96 0.52 -2.46
C PHE A 443 -16.69 1.14 -3.63
N ARG A 444 -16.40 0.66 -4.84
CA ARG A 444 -17.30 0.91 -5.98
C ARG A 444 -18.65 0.28 -5.64
N TYR A 445 -19.74 1.01 -5.89
CA TYR A 445 -21.04 0.37 -6.04
C TYR A 445 -20.95 -0.56 -7.26
N THR A 446 -20.61 -1.83 -7.04
CA THR A 446 -20.99 -2.86 -7.99
C THR A 446 -22.50 -2.94 -7.89
N LYS A 447 -23.20 -2.44 -8.91
CA LYS A 447 -24.59 -2.86 -9.16
C LYS A 447 -24.53 -4.37 -9.33
N GLY A 448 -24.85 -5.09 -8.25
CA GLY A 448 -25.26 -6.48 -8.28
C GLY A 448 -26.77 -6.50 -8.30
#